data_AF-A0A9Y2KXA1-F1
#
_entry.id   AF-A0A9Y2KXA1-F1
#
_cell.length_a   1.000
_cell.length_b   1.000
_cell.length_c   1.000
_cell.angle_alpha   90.00
_cell.angle_beta   90.00
_cell.angle_gamma   90.00
#
_symmetry.space_group_name_H-M   'P 1'
#
loop_
_entity.id
_entity.type
_entity.pdbx_description
1 polymer ?
#
loop_
_entity_poly.entity_id
_entity_poly.type
_entity_poly.pdbx_seq_one_letter_code
_entity_poly.pdbx_strand_id
1 'polypeptide(L)'
;MSKTISASENLIQFFEMAWVDVFVAFLTPLTIALVGYVLNRRLKSIDHAQWQNRKIVEKRLDLYDKIAPNLNAIFCFFVWIGYWKDVSPKYLIEKKRELDKVVNIYRHLLSEDFYTTYNSFIHLAFQTYSGAGKDALIRSHISCGDGDRKEHTNYEWNDEFEQLFDTSSIPQKNEIEAAYQAVMEELRSCIGIS
;
A
#
# COMPACT_ATOMS: atom_id res chain seq x y z
N MET A 1 -33.48 8.14 -83.91
CA MET A 1 -32.16 7.63 -83.47
C MET A 1 -31.63 8.31 -82.20
N SER A 2 -31.98 9.58 -81.92
CA SER A 2 -31.55 10.28 -80.69
C SER A 2 -32.24 9.82 -79.38
N LYS A 3 -33.53 9.42 -79.40
CA LYS A 3 -34.27 8.99 -78.20
C LYS A 3 -33.80 7.64 -77.59
N THR A 4 -33.26 6.74 -78.41
CA THR A 4 -32.81 5.41 -77.96
C THR A 4 -31.47 5.45 -77.24
N ILE A 5 -30.60 6.41 -77.58
CA ILE A 5 -29.29 6.60 -76.94
C ILE A 5 -29.46 7.22 -75.54
N SER A 6 -30.35 8.19 -75.39
CA SER A 6 -30.68 8.78 -74.08
C SER A 6 -31.32 7.78 -73.10
N ALA A 7 -32.12 6.82 -73.60
CA ALA A 7 -32.71 5.78 -72.75
C ALA A 7 -31.66 4.78 -72.22
N SER A 8 -30.66 4.42 -73.04
CA SER A 8 -29.57 3.55 -72.61
C SER A 8 -28.63 4.23 -71.60
N GLU A 9 -28.35 5.52 -71.76
CA GLU A 9 -27.53 6.28 -70.81
C GLU A 9 -28.23 6.44 -69.44
N ASN A 10 -29.54 6.70 -69.44
CA ASN A 10 -30.33 6.77 -68.21
C ASN A 10 -30.41 5.42 -67.47
N LEU A 11 -30.49 4.30 -68.20
CA LEU A 11 -30.48 2.96 -67.61
C LEU A 11 -29.11 2.65 -66.99
N ILE A 12 -28.00 3.00 -67.65
CA ILE A 12 -26.66 2.82 -67.10
C ILE A 12 -26.48 3.68 -65.84
N GLN A 13 -26.89 4.95 -65.85
CA GLN A 13 -26.86 5.81 -64.66
C GLN A 13 -27.72 5.26 -63.51
N PHE A 14 -28.90 4.70 -63.81
CA PHE A 14 -29.76 4.08 -62.81
C PHE A 14 -29.11 2.84 -62.18
N PHE A 15 -28.49 1.98 -62.99
CA PHE A 15 -27.78 0.81 -62.48
C PHE A 15 -26.54 1.20 -61.66
N GLU A 16 -25.75 2.18 -62.11
CA GLU A 16 -24.61 2.69 -61.34
C GLU A 16 -25.03 3.24 -59.97
N MET A 17 -26.11 4.01 -59.91
CA MET A 17 -26.65 4.56 -58.66
C MET A 17 -27.17 3.46 -57.72
N ALA A 18 -27.88 2.46 -58.26
CA ALA A 18 -28.41 1.34 -57.47
C ALA A 18 -27.30 0.51 -56.81
N TRP A 19 -26.16 0.33 -57.47
CA TRP A 19 -25.01 -0.37 -56.88
C TRP A 19 -24.34 0.43 -55.76
N VAL A 20 -24.34 1.76 -55.83
CA VAL A 20 -23.84 2.64 -54.75
C VAL A 20 -24.68 2.45 -53.49
N ASP A 21 -26.01 2.46 -53.61
CA ASP A 21 -26.91 2.32 -52.46
C ASP A 21 -26.77 0.97 -51.75
N VAL A 22 -26.61 -0.11 -52.52
CA VAL A 22 -26.34 -1.45 -51.97
C VAL A 22 -25.01 -1.51 -51.24
N PHE A 23 -23.96 -0.89 -51.80
CA PHE A 23 -22.66 -0.80 -51.15
C PHE A 23 -22.71 -0.01 -49.84
N VAL A 24 -23.37 1.15 -49.84
CA VAL A 24 -23.52 1.98 -48.64
C VAL A 24 -24.34 1.27 -47.56
N ALA A 25 -25.42 0.59 -47.94
CA ALA A 25 -26.26 -0.20 -47.03
C ALA A 25 -25.50 -1.36 -46.38
N PHE A 26 -24.51 -1.95 -47.05
CA PHE A 26 -23.66 -3.00 -46.50
C PHE A 26 -22.46 -2.46 -45.70
N LEU A 27 -21.85 -1.38 -46.15
CA LEU A 27 -20.70 -0.74 -45.49
C LEU A 27 -21.08 -0.14 -44.13
N THR A 28 -22.27 0.45 -44.01
CA THR A 28 -22.71 1.11 -42.77
C THR A 28 -22.76 0.17 -41.56
N PRO A 29 -23.44 -1.00 -41.60
CA PRO A 29 -23.42 -1.93 -40.48
C PRO A 29 -22.03 -2.53 -40.25
N LEU A 30 -21.22 -2.72 -41.30
CA LEU A 30 -19.85 -3.24 -41.17
C LEU A 30 -18.92 -2.25 -40.46
N THR A 31 -18.99 -0.95 -40.79
CA THR A 31 -18.20 0.08 -40.11
C THR A 31 -18.64 0.24 -38.66
N ILE A 32 -19.95 0.23 -38.38
CA ILE A 32 -20.48 0.25 -37.00
C ILE A 32 -19.99 -0.97 -36.22
N ALA A 33 -20.03 -2.16 -36.80
CA ALA A 33 -19.55 -3.38 -36.16
C ALA A 33 -18.04 -3.33 -35.87
N LEU A 34 -17.24 -2.85 -36.82
CA LEU A 34 -15.79 -2.70 -36.67
C LEU A 34 -15.45 -1.68 -35.58
N VAL A 35 -16.07 -0.50 -35.61
CA VAL A 35 -15.88 0.56 -34.60
C VAL A 35 -16.32 0.06 -33.22
N GLY A 36 -17.48 -0.59 -33.12
CA GLY A 36 -17.97 -1.18 -31.89
C GLY A 36 -17.02 -2.23 -31.33
N TYR A 37 -16.48 -3.11 -32.18
CA TYR A 37 -15.49 -4.12 -31.78
C TYR A 37 -14.20 -3.48 -31.24
N VAL A 38 -13.66 -2.48 -31.95
CA VAL A 38 -12.43 -1.78 -31.54
C VAL A 38 -12.65 -1.03 -30.22
N LEU A 39 -13.75 -0.29 -30.08
CA LEU A 39 -14.10 0.42 -28.84
C LEU A 39 -14.27 -0.55 -27.67
N ASN A 40 -15.02 -1.64 -27.84
CA ASN A 40 -15.22 -2.64 -26.79
C ASN A 40 -13.89 -3.25 -26.34
N ARG A 41 -12.99 -3.56 -27.28
CA ARG A 41 -11.67 -4.10 -26.95
C ARG A 41 -10.81 -3.11 -26.17
N ARG A 42 -10.85 -1.81 -26.53
CA ARG A 42 -10.14 -0.74 -25.81
C ARG A 42 -10.72 -0.52 -24.42
N LEU A 43 -12.05 -0.44 -24.29
CA LEU A 43 -12.73 -0.28 -23.01
C LEU A 43 -12.39 -1.42 -22.06
N LYS A 44 -12.44 -2.68 -22.52
CA LYS A 44 -12.03 -3.83 -21.70
C LYS A 44 -10.58 -3.74 -21.22
N SER A 45 -9.65 -3.31 -22.08
CA SER A 45 -8.24 -3.17 -21.67
C SER A 45 -8.03 -2.08 -20.61
N ILE A 46 -8.74 -0.95 -20.73
CA ILE A 46 -8.69 0.14 -19.76
C ILE A 46 -9.31 -0.30 -18.43
N ASP A 47 -10.48 -0.94 -18.49
CA ASP A 47 -11.18 -1.44 -17.30
C ASP A 47 -10.34 -2.48 -16.54
N HIS A 48 -9.70 -3.42 -17.25
CA HIS A 48 -8.77 -4.38 -16.62
C HIS A 48 -7.58 -3.69 -15.93
N ALA A 49 -6.95 -2.71 -16.57
CA ALA A 49 -5.84 -1.97 -15.97
C ALA A 49 -6.29 -1.16 -14.74
N GLN A 50 -7.46 -0.50 -14.83
CA GLN A 50 -8.05 0.23 -13.70
C GLN A 50 -8.39 -0.72 -12.55
N TRP A 51 -8.96 -1.89 -12.84
CA TRP A 51 -9.29 -2.90 -11.84
C TRP A 51 -8.04 -3.46 -11.13
N GLN A 52 -6.98 -3.78 -11.87
CA GLN A 52 -5.72 -4.23 -11.28
C GLN A 52 -5.11 -3.17 -10.36
N ASN A 53 -5.09 -1.91 -10.79
CA ASN A 53 -4.60 -0.80 -9.97
C ASN A 53 -5.43 -0.62 -8.69
N ARG A 54 -6.75 -0.72 -8.78
CA ARG A 54 -7.63 -0.68 -7.59
C ARG A 54 -7.31 -1.79 -6.60
N LYS A 55 -7.08 -3.02 -7.07
CA LYS A 55 -6.72 -4.15 -6.20
C LYS A 55 -5.37 -3.98 -5.51
N ILE A 56 -4.40 -3.36 -6.19
CA ILE A 56 -3.10 -3.04 -5.59
C ILE A 56 -3.27 -1.97 -4.50
N VAL A 57 -4.03 -0.91 -4.78
CA VAL A 57 -4.28 0.17 -3.81
C VAL A 57 -5.07 -0.34 -2.60
N GLU A 58 -6.14 -1.11 -2.81
CA GLU A 58 -6.88 -1.79 -1.74
C GLU A 58 -5.94 -2.61 -0.86
N LYS A 59 -5.04 -3.39 -1.47
CA LYS A 59 -4.09 -4.19 -0.71
C LYS A 59 -3.08 -3.34 0.08
N ARG A 60 -2.65 -2.21 -0.47
CA ARG A 60 -1.76 -1.28 0.25
C ARG A 60 -2.45 -0.60 1.43
N LEU A 61 -3.73 -0.24 1.29
CA LEU A 61 -4.54 0.24 2.40
C LEU A 61 -4.71 -0.82 3.49
N ASP A 62 -4.99 -2.07 3.13
CA ASP A 62 -5.03 -3.19 4.09
C ASP A 62 -3.70 -3.37 4.84
N LEU A 63 -2.57 -3.05 4.20
CA LEU A 63 -1.26 -3.10 4.86
C LEU A 63 -1.06 -1.92 5.81
N TYR A 64 -1.54 -0.73 5.45
CA TYR A 64 -1.53 0.43 6.35
C TYR A 64 -2.22 0.11 7.66
N ASP A 65 -3.44 -0.45 7.60
CA ASP A 65 -4.25 -0.78 8.78
C ASP A 65 -3.59 -1.83 9.68
N LYS A 66 -2.64 -2.60 9.14
CA LYS A 66 -1.86 -3.60 9.89
C LYS A 66 -0.54 -3.07 10.42
N ILE A 67 0.08 -2.14 9.71
CA ILE A 67 1.42 -1.63 10.03
C ILE A 67 1.33 -0.42 10.95
N ALA A 68 0.50 0.57 10.61
CA ALA A 68 0.47 1.86 11.31
C ALA A 68 0.13 1.73 12.80
N PRO A 69 -0.88 0.93 13.23
CA PRO A 69 -1.18 0.80 14.66
C PRO A 69 -0.04 0.21 15.47
N ASN A 70 0.69 -0.76 14.90
CA ASN A 70 1.79 -1.42 15.59
C ASN A 70 3.04 -0.51 15.65
N LEU A 71 3.32 0.28 14.59
CA LEU A 71 4.36 1.31 14.64
C LEU A 71 4.04 2.35 15.71
N ASN A 72 2.78 2.77 15.79
CA ASN A 72 2.35 3.72 16.80
C ASN A 72 2.44 3.15 18.21
N ALA A 73 2.15 1.85 18.42
CA ALA A 73 2.31 1.23 19.73
C ALA A 73 3.77 1.29 20.21
N ILE A 74 4.73 1.03 19.31
CA ILE A 74 6.15 1.20 19.59
C ILE A 74 6.46 2.65 19.92
N PHE A 75 6.03 3.59 19.07
CA PHE A 75 6.26 5.01 19.31
C PHE A 75 5.72 5.49 20.67
N CYS A 76 4.45 5.21 20.97
CA CYS A 76 3.82 5.57 22.25
C CYS A 76 4.59 5.02 23.44
N PHE A 77 5.06 3.76 23.37
CA PHE A 77 5.82 3.14 24.43
C PHE A 77 7.12 3.89 24.75
N PHE A 78 7.86 4.35 23.74
CA PHE A 78 9.15 5.02 23.93
C PHE A 78 9.02 6.49 24.35
N VAL A 79 7.94 7.15 23.93
CA VAL A 79 7.74 8.59 24.08
C VAL A 79 6.86 8.92 25.30
N TRP A 80 6.33 7.91 25.99
CA TRP A 80 5.48 8.03 27.19
C TRP A 80 4.19 8.82 26.94
N ILE A 81 3.57 8.62 25.77
CA ILE A 81 2.35 9.32 25.36
C ILE A 81 1.26 8.36 24.87
N GLY A 82 0.02 8.84 24.83
CA GLY A 82 -1.13 8.05 24.39
C GLY A 82 -1.41 6.88 25.33
N TYR A 83 -1.59 5.70 24.76
CA TYR A 83 -1.93 4.47 25.49
C TYR A 83 -0.70 3.69 25.96
N TRP A 84 0.45 4.35 26.18
CA TRP A 84 1.69 3.68 26.58
C TRP A 84 1.53 2.82 27.84
N LYS A 85 0.65 3.23 28.77
CA LYS A 85 0.35 2.51 30.02
C LYS A 85 -0.29 1.14 29.79
N ASP A 86 -0.88 0.93 28.62
CA ASP A 86 -1.52 -0.33 28.21
C ASP A 86 -0.57 -1.25 27.45
N VAL A 87 0.64 -0.79 27.10
CA VAL A 87 1.61 -1.52 26.29
C VAL A 87 2.65 -2.16 27.21
N SER A 88 2.48 -3.45 27.51
CA SER A 88 3.49 -4.19 28.29
C SER A 88 4.76 -4.49 27.47
N PRO A 89 5.93 -4.70 28.10
CA PRO A 89 7.16 -5.03 27.38
C PRO A 89 7.04 -6.28 26.51
N LYS A 90 6.36 -7.32 27.01
CA LYS A 90 6.07 -8.53 26.22
C LYS A 90 5.16 -8.24 25.04
N TYR A 91 4.09 -7.47 25.26
CA TYR A 91 3.17 -7.07 24.20
C TYR A 91 3.88 -6.23 23.13
N LEU A 92 4.79 -5.35 23.52
CA LEU A 92 5.61 -4.57 22.59
C LEU A 92 6.49 -5.45 21.69
N ILE A 93 7.13 -6.47 22.26
CA ILE A 93 7.92 -7.47 21.50
C ILE A 93 7.04 -8.25 20.52
N GLU A 94 5.83 -8.62 20.93
CA GLU A 94 4.85 -9.25 20.05
C GLU A 94 4.47 -8.31 18.88
N LYS A 95 4.25 -7.01 19.13
CA LYS A 95 3.98 -6.04 18.07
C LYS A 95 5.12 -5.85 17.10
N LYS A 96 6.35 -5.84 17.60
CA LYS A 96 7.56 -5.83 16.75
C LYS A 96 7.62 -7.06 15.85
N ARG A 97 7.32 -8.25 16.38
CA ARG A 97 7.29 -9.51 15.60
C ARG A 97 6.18 -9.52 14.55
N GLU A 98 5.00 -9.03 14.90
CA GLU A 98 3.88 -8.90 13.97
C GLU A 98 4.23 -7.95 12.81
N LEU A 99 4.86 -6.81 13.12
CA LEU A 99 5.37 -5.87 12.13
C LEU A 99 6.40 -6.52 11.20
N ASP A 100 7.44 -7.14 11.77
CA ASP A 100 8.48 -7.79 10.97
C ASP A 100 7.88 -8.84 10.04
N LYS A 101 6.93 -9.63 10.53
CA LYS A 101 6.24 -10.65 9.72
C LYS A 101 5.51 -10.00 8.55
N VAL A 102 4.71 -8.96 8.81
CA VAL A 102 3.93 -8.27 7.77
C VAL A 102 4.86 -7.60 6.76
N VAL A 103 5.82 -6.81 7.22
CA VAL A 103 6.75 -6.08 6.34
C VAL A 103 7.57 -7.02 5.48
N ASN A 104 8.08 -8.13 6.03
CA ASN A 104 8.86 -9.08 5.25
C ASN A 104 8.02 -9.89 4.24
N ILE A 105 6.81 -10.31 4.59
CA ILE A 105 5.90 -11.01 3.65
C ILE A 105 5.56 -10.11 2.46
N TYR A 106 5.25 -8.84 2.73
CA TYR A 106 4.76 -7.90 1.75
C TYR A 106 5.83 -6.94 1.24
N ARG A 107 7.11 -7.24 1.44
CA ARG A 107 8.23 -6.37 1.01
C ARG A 107 8.12 -5.96 -0.45
N HIS A 108 7.71 -6.88 -1.32
CA HIS A 108 7.53 -6.64 -2.76
C HIS A 108 6.40 -5.66 -3.12
N LEU A 109 5.45 -5.41 -2.21
CA LEU A 109 4.39 -4.41 -2.37
C LEU A 109 4.75 -3.06 -1.74
N LEU A 110 5.73 -3.08 -0.82
CA LEU A 110 6.23 -1.93 -0.10
C LEU A 110 7.41 -1.30 -0.87
N SER A 111 7.67 0.00 -0.67
CA SER A 111 8.84 0.64 -1.26
C SER A 111 10.12 0.22 -0.52
N GLU A 112 11.26 0.21 -1.23
CA GLU A 112 12.56 -0.02 -0.59
C GLU A 112 12.93 1.12 0.37
N ASP A 113 12.48 2.35 0.10
CA ASP A 113 12.66 3.51 0.98
C ASP A 113 11.91 3.32 2.31
N PHE A 114 10.65 2.84 2.27
CA PHE A 114 9.92 2.45 3.46
C PHE A 114 10.63 1.34 4.22
N TYR A 115 11.06 0.28 3.52
CA TYR A 115 11.72 -0.85 4.15
C TYR A 115 13.03 -0.43 4.84
N THR A 116 13.80 0.46 4.23
CA THR A 116 15.04 1.01 4.80
C THR A 116 14.75 1.82 6.06
N THR A 117 13.83 2.77 5.97
CA THR A 117 13.47 3.65 7.11
C THR A 117 12.82 2.86 8.25
N TYR A 118 11.99 1.86 7.93
CA TYR A 118 11.44 0.91 8.89
C TYR A 118 12.53 0.18 9.65
N ASN A 119 13.51 -0.41 8.95
CA ASN A 119 14.60 -1.14 9.61
C ASN A 119 15.42 -0.21 10.50
N SER A 120 15.71 1.01 10.05
CA SER A 120 16.40 2.02 10.87
C SER A 120 15.62 2.34 12.15
N PHE A 121 14.30 2.52 12.07
CA PHE A 121 13.45 2.74 13.25
C PHE A 121 13.46 1.54 14.20
N ILE A 122 13.30 0.31 13.69
CA ILE A 122 13.33 -0.90 14.51
C ILE A 122 14.69 -1.12 15.17
N HIS A 123 15.79 -0.88 14.45
CA HIS A 123 17.14 -0.99 15.03
C HIS A 123 17.47 0.12 16.01
N LEU A 124 16.80 1.28 15.92
CA LEU A 124 16.91 2.35 16.92
C LEU A 124 16.18 1.93 18.21
N ALA A 125 14.95 1.45 18.08
CA ALA A 125 14.10 1.06 19.21
C ALA A 125 14.52 -0.27 19.86
N PHE A 126 15.06 -1.22 19.10
CA PHE A 126 15.37 -2.57 19.60
C PHE A 126 16.80 -2.99 19.30
N GLN A 127 17.42 -3.65 20.28
CA GLN A 127 18.60 -4.47 20.04
C GLN A 127 18.18 -5.80 19.42
N THR A 128 18.28 -5.88 18.10
CA THR A 128 18.03 -7.09 17.31
C THR A 128 19.24 -8.02 17.32
N TYR A 129 19.04 -9.31 17.00
CA TYR A 129 20.10 -10.31 16.90
C TYR A 129 20.84 -10.57 18.23
N SER A 130 20.11 -10.55 19.35
CA SER A 130 20.60 -10.80 20.72
C SER A 130 21.06 -12.27 20.98
N GLY A 131 20.86 -13.17 20.02
CA GLY A 131 21.27 -14.57 20.06
C GLY A 131 20.26 -15.50 19.38
N ALA A 132 20.66 -16.74 19.10
CA ALA A 132 19.77 -17.74 18.52
C ALA A 132 18.60 -18.04 19.48
N GLY A 133 17.36 -17.87 19.00
CA GLY A 133 16.15 -18.11 19.78
C GLY A 133 15.86 -17.06 20.87
N LYS A 134 16.63 -15.97 20.93
CA LYS A 134 16.41 -14.89 21.90
C LYS A 134 15.58 -13.75 21.31
N ASP A 135 14.80 -13.14 22.18
CA ASP A 135 13.95 -12.00 21.83
C ASP A 135 14.81 -10.74 21.64
N ALA A 136 14.33 -9.83 20.81
CA ALA A 136 14.94 -8.51 20.71
C ALA A 136 14.81 -7.79 22.05
N LEU A 137 15.81 -7.01 22.43
CA LEU A 137 15.76 -6.22 23.66
C LEU A 137 15.29 -4.80 23.37
N ILE A 138 14.48 -4.23 24.26
CA ILE A 138 13.89 -2.91 24.17
C ILE A 138 14.92 -1.89 24.66
N ARG A 139 15.31 -0.95 23.79
CA ARG A 139 16.26 0.11 24.15
C ARG A 139 15.54 1.25 24.85
N SER A 140 15.12 1.05 26.09
CA SER A 140 14.43 2.09 26.87
C SER A 140 14.77 1.98 28.34
N HIS A 141 14.55 3.06 29.07
CA HIS A 141 14.58 3.02 30.54
C HIS A 141 13.39 2.21 31.04
N ILE A 142 13.47 1.57 32.21
CA ILE A 142 12.25 1.06 32.90
C ILE A 142 11.57 2.20 33.65
N SER A 143 12.38 3.07 34.26
CA SER A 143 11.97 4.23 35.04
C SER A 143 12.84 5.44 34.66
N CYS A 144 12.22 6.59 34.43
CA CYS A 144 12.89 7.86 34.14
C CYS A 144 12.02 9.04 34.62
N GLY A 145 12.45 10.28 34.31
CA GLY A 145 11.71 11.49 34.71
C GLY A 145 10.28 11.60 34.14
N ASP A 146 9.97 10.86 33.05
CA ASP A 146 8.64 10.84 32.45
C ASP A 146 7.68 9.83 33.12
N GLY A 147 8.21 8.84 33.87
CA GLY A 147 7.42 7.84 34.56
C GLY A 147 8.15 6.55 34.92
N ASP A 148 7.43 5.65 35.57
CA ASP A 148 7.92 4.33 35.97
C ASP A 148 6.99 3.23 35.41
N ARG A 149 7.53 2.30 34.61
CA ARG A 149 6.72 1.21 34.02
C ARG A 149 6.30 0.14 35.02
N LYS A 150 6.90 0.10 36.21
CA LYS A 150 6.51 -0.81 37.29
C LYS A 150 5.28 -0.32 38.04
N GLU A 151 5.10 0.99 38.13
CA GLU A 151 4.10 1.62 39.00
C GLU A 151 2.98 2.33 38.24
N HIS A 152 3.28 2.94 37.09
CA HIS A 152 2.34 3.85 36.41
C HIS A 152 1.57 3.19 35.26
N THR A 153 1.57 1.85 35.17
CA THR A 153 1.00 1.08 34.07
C THR A 153 -0.38 0.50 34.42
N ASN A 154 -1.15 0.15 33.40
CA ASN A 154 -2.49 -0.44 33.54
C ASN A 154 -2.46 -1.99 33.50
N TYR A 155 -1.27 -2.58 33.47
CA TYR A 155 -1.03 -4.02 33.50
C TYR A 155 -0.19 -4.39 34.71
N GLU A 156 -0.25 -5.65 35.14
CA GLU A 156 0.60 -6.14 36.22
C GLU A 156 2.06 -6.28 35.75
N TRP A 157 2.98 -5.65 36.46
CA TRP A 157 4.40 -5.81 36.20
C TRP A 157 4.85 -7.23 36.55
N ASN A 158 5.60 -7.86 35.64
CA ASN A 158 6.28 -9.13 35.87
C ASN A 158 7.80 -8.85 35.87
N ASP A 159 8.51 -9.34 36.89
CA ASP A 159 9.95 -9.14 37.03
C ASP A 159 10.77 -9.69 35.85
N GLU A 160 10.25 -10.68 35.12
CA GLU A 160 10.85 -11.16 33.87
C GLU A 160 10.93 -10.08 32.79
N PHE A 161 10.07 -9.04 32.86
CA PHE A 161 10.11 -7.93 31.93
C PHE A 161 11.39 -7.13 32.00
N GLU A 162 12.11 -7.13 33.13
CA GLU A 162 13.41 -6.45 33.23
C GLU A 162 14.42 -7.00 32.23
N GLN A 163 14.36 -8.32 31.97
CA GLN A 163 15.24 -9.00 31.04
C GLN A 163 14.96 -8.67 29.57
N LEU A 164 13.84 -7.99 29.29
CA LEU A 164 13.46 -7.54 27.95
C LEU A 164 14.03 -6.17 27.60
N PHE A 165 14.74 -5.49 28.51
CA PHE A 165 15.33 -4.17 28.26
C PHE A 165 16.84 -4.25 28.03
N ASP A 166 17.32 -3.45 27.08
CA ASP A 166 18.73 -3.12 26.91
C ASP A 166 18.92 -1.67 27.39
N THR A 167 19.52 -1.52 28.57
CA THR A 167 19.79 -0.20 29.16
C THR A 167 21.15 0.37 28.76
N SER A 168 21.92 -0.34 27.92
CA SER A 168 23.28 0.08 27.54
C SER A 168 23.28 1.14 26.44
N SER A 169 22.27 1.15 25.57
CA SER A 169 22.16 2.05 24.43
C SER A 169 20.71 2.49 24.27
N ILE A 170 20.34 3.53 25.02
CA ILE A 170 18.98 4.08 25.02
C ILE A 170 18.95 5.33 24.12
N PRO A 171 18.12 5.35 23.05
CA PRO A 171 17.95 6.51 22.20
C PRO A 171 17.21 7.63 22.94
N GLN A 172 17.48 8.87 22.54
CA GLN A 172 16.74 10.03 23.01
C GLN A 172 15.33 10.07 22.40
N LYS A 173 14.41 10.71 23.12
CA LYS A 173 13.00 10.83 22.72
C LYS A 173 12.82 11.49 21.35
N ASN A 174 13.58 12.56 21.09
CA ASN A 174 13.60 13.26 19.80
C ASN A 174 14.11 12.38 18.64
N GLU A 175 15.06 11.47 18.88
CA GLU A 175 15.54 10.52 17.88
C GLU A 175 14.44 9.53 17.50
N ILE A 176 13.70 9.01 18.49
CA ILE A 176 12.54 8.14 18.27
C ILE A 176 11.42 8.88 17.53
N GLU A 177 11.11 10.11 17.92
CA GLU A 177 10.11 10.95 17.24
C GLU A 177 10.46 11.20 15.78
N ALA A 178 11.71 11.58 15.50
CA ALA A 178 12.17 11.81 14.12
C ALA A 178 12.12 10.53 13.29
N ALA A 179 12.59 9.40 13.83
CA ALA A 179 12.57 8.11 13.13
C ALA A 179 11.13 7.61 12.89
N TYR A 180 10.22 7.82 13.84
CA TYR A 180 8.80 7.50 13.69
C TYR A 180 8.13 8.34 12.59
N GLN A 181 8.39 9.66 12.57
CA GLN A 181 7.87 10.54 11.53
C GLN A 181 8.38 10.13 10.15
N ALA A 182 9.67 9.82 10.04
CA ALA A 182 10.28 9.38 8.79
C ALA A 182 9.63 8.08 8.27
N VAL A 183 9.46 7.05 9.11
CA VAL A 183 8.85 5.79 8.66
C VAL A 183 7.37 5.96 8.29
N MET A 184 6.64 6.83 9.00
CA MET A 184 5.24 7.09 8.70
C MET A 184 5.05 7.89 7.40
N GLU A 185 5.96 8.82 7.09
CA GLU A 185 5.94 9.56 5.82
C GLU A 185 6.25 8.61 4.64
N GLU A 186 7.25 7.74 4.79
CA GLU A 186 7.54 6.72 3.77
C GLU A 186 6.40 5.72 3.60
N LEU A 187 5.73 5.33 4.69
CA LEU A 187 4.56 4.46 4.63
C LEU A 187 3.43 5.14 3.86
N ARG A 188 3.14 6.40 4.17
CA ARG A 188 2.13 7.24 3.50
C ARG A 188 2.41 7.36 1.99
N SER A 189 3.66 7.67 1.63
CA SER A 189 4.14 7.73 0.25
C SER A 189 3.95 6.38 -0.47
N CYS A 190 4.34 5.28 0.18
CA CYS A 190 4.25 3.92 -0.36
C CYS A 190 2.79 3.51 -0.68
N ILE A 191 1.83 3.96 0.11
CA ILE A 191 0.41 3.62 -0.07
C ILE A 191 -0.24 4.46 -1.18
N GLY A 192 0.36 5.60 -1.53
CA GLY A 192 -0.17 6.52 -2.54
C GLY A 192 -1.12 7.58 -1.97
N ILE A 193 -0.98 7.90 -0.68
CA ILE A 193 -1.67 9.02 -0.03
C ILE A 193 -0.72 10.22 -0.04
N SER A 194 -0.38 10.74 -1.23
CA SER A 194 0.42 11.97 -1.36
C SER A 194 -0.47 13.21 -1.25
#